data_AF-A0A2N0MGK4-F1
#
_entry.id   AF-A0A2N0MGK4-F1
#
_cell.length_a   1.000
_cell.length_b   1.000
_cell.length_c   1.000
_cell.angle_alpha   90.00
_cell.angle_beta   90.00
_cell.angle_gamma   90.00
#
_symmetry.space_group_name_H-M   'P 1'
#
loop_
_entity.id
_entity.type
_entity.pdbx_description
1 polymer ?
#
loop_
_entity_poly.entity_id
_entity_poly.type
_entity_poly.pdbx_seq_one_letter_code
_entity_poly.pdbx_strand_id
1 'polypeptide(L)'
;MANLVSRPGAMLVTGLVTAAIVVVAVILLVQDAGNAPIQVLPPDPQSATAGPATSNLPEDSEVRVYVSGAVRDPGVYTMVSGDRLADAVDAAGGAVDGAQLESVNLALRVVDQGHYHVPSLGETPLPQMNTLTSAEGAETGQADPSGLVSPVQDSPSGWPDRS
;
A
#
# COMPACT_ATOMS: atom_id res chain seq x y z
N MET A 1 18.94 -39.91 -50.81
CA MET A 1 17.49 -39.99 -51.08
C MET A 1 16.97 -41.20 -50.32
N ALA A 2 16.48 -41.04 -49.10
CA ALA A 2 16.09 -42.18 -48.26
C ALA A 2 14.85 -41.89 -47.42
N ASN A 3 13.81 -42.70 -47.69
CA ASN A 3 12.71 -43.11 -46.82
C ASN A 3 11.75 -42.06 -46.26
N LEU A 4 10.80 -41.71 -47.12
CA LEU A 4 9.43 -41.38 -46.72
C LEU A 4 8.61 -42.68 -46.56
N VAL A 5 8.89 -43.43 -45.49
CA VAL A 5 7.95 -44.48 -45.02
C VAL A 5 7.07 -43.80 -43.98
N SER A 6 5.95 -43.25 -44.44
CA SER A 6 4.88 -42.76 -43.58
C SER A 6 4.29 -43.93 -42.81
N ARG A 7 4.81 -44.18 -41.60
CA ARG A 7 4.21 -45.12 -40.66
C ARG A 7 2.81 -44.58 -40.32
N PRO A 8 1.74 -45.38 -40.42
CA PRO A 8 0.37 -44.90 -40.23
C PRO A 8 0.14 -44.28 -38.83
N GLY A 9 0.96 -44.67 -37.83
CA GLY A 9 0.95 -44.05 -36.51
C GLY A 9 1.54 -42.62 -36.46
N ALA A 10 2.51 -42.27 -37.30
CA ALA A 10 3.13 -40.94 -37.29
C ALA A 10 2.19 -39.85 -37.84
N MET A 11 1.34 -40.18 -38.84
CA MET A 11 0.29 -39.27 -39.33
C MET A 11 -0.85 -39.07 -38.31
N LEU A 12 -1.19 -40.10 -37.53
CA LEU A 12 -2.20 -39.98 -36.48
C LEU A 12 -1.71 -39.11 -35.31
N VAL A 13 -0.45 -39.27 -34.92
CA VAL A 13 0.15 -38.48 -33.84
C VAL A 13 0.35 -37.02 -34.26
N THR A 14 0.84 -36.75 -35.47
CA THR A 14 0.96 -35.35 -35.95
C THR A 14 -0.40 -34.68 -36.10
N GLY A 15 -1.42 -35.41 -36.57
CA GLY A 15 -2.79 -34.91 -36.61
C GLY A 15 -3.39 -34.61 -35.23
N LEU A 16 -3.09 -35.43 -34.22
CA LEU A 16 -3.56 -35.20 -32.86
C LEU A 16 -2.86 -34.01 -32.19
N VAL A 17 -1.55 -33.86 -32.43
CA VAL A 17 -0.77 -32.72 -31.91
C VAL A 17 -1.22 -31.40 -32.55
N THR A 18 -1.44 -31.37 -33.88
CA THR A 18 -1.96 -30.15 -34.53
C THR A 18 -3.38 -29.84 -34.08
N ALA A 19 -4.25 -30.84 -33.92
CA ALA A 19 -5.58 -30.64 -33.37
C ALA A 19 -5.53 -30.11 -31.93
N ALA A 20 -4.66 -30.65 -31.07
CA ALA A 20 -4.51 -30.18 -29.68
C ALA A 20 -4.00 -28.73 -29.62
N ILE A 21 -3.02 -28.36 -30.45
CA ILE A 21 -2.50 -26.99 -30.52
C ILE A 21 -3.57 -26.01 -31.00
N VAL A 22 -4.35 -26.38 -32.02
CA VAL A 22 -5.46 -25.56 -32.52
C VAL A 22 -6.55 -25.40 -31.46
N VAL A 23 -6.89 -26.48 -30.74
CA VAL A 23 -7.87 -26.43 -29.64
C VAL A 23 -7.38 -25.53 -28.51
N VAL A 24 -6.12 -25.65 -28.09
CA VAL A 24 -5.54 -24.77 -27.06
C VAL A 24 -5.49 -23.32 -27.54
N ALA A 25 -5.10 -23.06 -28.79
CA ALA A 25 -5.11 -21.70 -29.34
C ALA A 25 -6.52 -21.11 -29.38
N VAL A 26 -7.54 -21.88 -29.79
CA VAL A 26 -8.94 -21.45 -29.76
C VAL A 26 -9.40 -21.19 -28.32
N ILE A 27 -9.03 -22.05 -27.37
CA ILE A 27 -9.32 -21.87 -25.94
C ILE A 27 -8.64 -20.61 -25.39
N LEU A 28 -7.42 -20.28 -25.80
CA LEU A 28 -6.73 -19.06 -25.39
C LEU A 28 -7.32 -17.81 -26.06
N LEU A 29 -7.79 -17.90 -27.30
CA LEU A 29 -8.43 -16.79 -28.02
C LEU A 29 -9.86 -16.50 -27.52
N VAL A 30 -10.60 -17.51 -27.06
CA VAL A 30 -11.96 -17.35 -26.53
C VAL A 30 -11.96 -16.96 -25.04
N GLN A 31 -10.84 -17.12 -24.34
CA GLN A 31 -10.70 -16.70 -22.94
C GLN A 31 -10.47 -15.20 -22.75
N ASP A 32 -10.43 -14.40 -23.83
CA ASP A 32 -10.47 -12.93 -23.75
C ASP A 32 -11.91 -12.42 -23.50
N ALA A 33 -12.56 -13.00 -22.49
CA ALA A 33 -13.88 -12.59 -22.01
C ALA A 33 -13.72 -12.06 -20.59
N GLY A 34 -13.07 -10.90 -20.45
CA GLY A 34 -12.78 -10.36 -19.12
C GLY A 34 -12.45 -8.89 -19.01
N ASN A 35 -12.55 -8.07 -20.06
CA ASN A 35 -12.43 -6.62 -19.93
C ASN A 35 -13.79 -5.94 -20.07
N ALA A 36 -14.68 -6.22 -19.13
CA ALA A 36 -15.91 -5.45 -19.00
C ALA A 36 -15.53 -3.97 -18.77
N PRO A 37 -16.11 -3.01 -19.51
CA PRO A 37 -15.92 -1.61 -19.19
C PRO A 37 -16.44 -1.40 -17.78
N ILE A 38 -15.58 -0.86 -16.92
CA ILE A 38 -15.90 -0.49 -15.54
C ILE A 38 -17.00 0.57 -15.62
N GLN A 39 -18.26 0.15 -15.58
CA GLN A 39 -19.37 1.07 -15.38
C GLN A 39 -19.30 1.50 -13.92
N VAL A 40 -18.87 2.74 -13.70
CA VAL A 40 -18.97 3.40 -12.40
C VAL A 40 -20.46 3.63 -12.12
N LEU A 41 -21.13 2.62 -11.56
CA LEU A 41 -22.37 2.84 -10.84
C LEU A 41 -22.00 3.70 -9.63
N PRO A 42 -22.67 4.85 -9.40
CA PRO A 42 -22.56 5.55 -8.13
C PRO A 42 -22.80 4.53 -7.01
N PRO A 43 -21.95 4.47 -5.98
CA PRO A 43 -22.18 3.55 -4.87
C PRO A 43 -23.56 3.86 -4.29
N ASP A 44 -24.42 2.84 -4.23
CA ASP A 44 -25.51 2.88 -3.27
C ASP A 44 -24.89 3.27 -1.92
N PRO A 45 -25.40 4.30 -1.22
CA PRO A 45 -24.77 4.85 -0.01
C PRO A 45 -24.70 3.85 1.16
N GLN A 46 -25.03 2.58 0.96
CA GLN A 46 -24.97 1.50 1.95
C GLN A 46 -23.87 0.45 1.70
N SER A 47 -23.06 0.56 0.63
CA SER A 47 -21.95 -0.38 0.38
C SER A 47 -20.56 0.20 0.62
N ALA A 48 -20.46 1.34 1.33
CA ALA A 48 -19.20 1.91 1.78
C ALA A 48 -18.98 1.62 3.28
N THR A 49 -18.59 0.38 3.63
CA THR A 49 -17.89 0.10 4.90
C THR A 49 -16.88 -1.01 4.68
N ALA A 50 -15.86 -0.71 3.90
CA ALA A 50 -14.55 -1.34 4.07
C ALA A 50 -13.54 -0.19 4.22
N GLY A 51 -13.66 0.52 5.36
CA GLY A 51 -12.53 1.29 5.87
C GLY A 51 -11.37 0.35 6.18
N PRO A 52 -10.15 0.85 6.44
CA PRO A 52 -9.03 0.01 6.84
C PRO A 52 -9.51 -0.88 7.98
N ALA A 53 -9.37 -2.19 7.83
CA ALA A 53 -9.75 -3.17 8.85
C ALA A 53 -8.96 -2.86 10.12
N THR A 54 -9.53 -2.01 10.97
CA THR A 54 -9.12 -1.88 12.35
C THR A 54 -9.47 -3.24 12.92
N SER A 55 -8.44 -4.04 13.22
CA SER A 55 -8.63 -5.34 13.85
C SER A 55 -9.42 -5.07 15.14
N ASN A 56 -10.73 -5.32 15.12
CA ASN A 56 -11.64 -5.19 16.26
C ASN A 56 -11.40 -6.39 17.20
N LEU A 57 -10.14 -6.57 17.60
CA LEU A 57 -9.81 -7.47 18.69
C LEU A 57 -10.47 -6.87 19.95
N PRO A 58 -11.16 -7.69 20.77
CA PRO A 58 -11.67 -7.21 22.04
C PRO A 58 -10.55 -6.49 22.80
N GLU A 59 -10.83 -5.27 23.27
CA GLU A 59 -9.95 -4.61 24.26
C GLU A 59 -9.73 -5.64 25.38
N ASP A 60 -8.47 -5.83 25.81
CA ASP A 60 -8.02 -6.91 26.72
C ASP A 60 -7.53 -8.23 26.08
N SER A 61 -7.41 -8.32 24.74
CA SER A 61 -6.82 -9.50 24.09
C SER A 61 -5.28 -9.49 24.08
N GLU A 62 -4.61 -10.63 24.23
CA GLU A 62 -3.15 -10.73 24.13
C GLU A 62 -2.68 -10.42 22.68
N VAL A 63 -1.69 -9.53 22.55
CA VAL A 63 -1.05 -9.17 21.28
C VAL A 63 0.48 -9.28 21.40
N ARG A 64 1.15 -9.60 20.29
CA ARG A 64 2.62 -9.65 20.23
C ARG A 64 3.17 -8.59 19.31
N VAL A 65 4.05 -7.76 19.83
CA VAL A 65 4.64 -6.63 19.10
C VAL A 65 6.14 -6.79 19.03
N TYR A 66 6.74 -6.39 17.92
CA TYR A 66 8.19 -6.30 17.78
C TYR A 66 8.65 -4.86 17.99
N VAL A 67 9.53 -4.64 18.97
CA VAL A 67 10.13 -3.34 19.26
C VAL A 67 11.62 -3.39 18.91
N SER A 68 12.09 -2.46 18.09
CA SER A 68 13.49 -2.38 17.67
C SER A 68 14.04 -0.97 17.69
N GLY A 69 15.36 -0.83 17.53
CA GLY A 69 16.05 0.45 17.47
C GLY A 69 16.64 0.88 18.81
N ALA A 70 16.53 2.17 19.14
CA ALA A 70 17.12 2.82 20.30
C ALA A 70 16.33 2.54 21.61
N VAL A 71 16.14 1.26 21.92
CA VAL A 71 15.58 0.76 23.19
C VAL A 71 16.59 -0.17 23.86
N ARG A 72 16.48 -0.35 25.18
CA ARG A 72 17.46 -1.13 25.96
C ARG A 72 17.51 -2.60 25.55
N ASP A 73 16.36 -3.21 25.42
CA ASP A 73 16.22 -4.62 25.06
C ASP A 73 15.31 -4.74 23.82
N PRO A 74 15.85 -4.69 22.59
CA PRO A 74 15.07 -4.95 21.38
C PRO A 74 14.54 -6.39 21.35
N GLY A 75 13.28 -6.58 20.97
CA GLY A 75 12.67 -7.91 21.02
C GLY A 75 11.17 -7.94 20.75
N VAL A 76 10.59 -9.14 20.89
CA VAL A 76 9.14 -9.36 20.78
C VAL A 76 8.54 -9.39 22.17
N TYR A 77 7.53 -8.55 22.38
CA TYR A 77 6.85 -8.37 23.66
C TYR A 77 5.40 -8.81 23.58
N THR A 78 4.93 -9.43 24.65
CA THR A 78 3.52 -9.80 24.83
C THR A 78 2.84 -8.68 25.59
N MET A 79 1.78 -8.13 25.01
CA MET A 79 1.07 -6.94 25.47
C MET A 79 -0.43 -7.14 25.39
N VAL A 80 -1.20 -6.17 25.87
CA VAL A 80 -2.65 -6.19 25.81
C VAL A 80 -3.15 -5.29 24.69
N SER A 81 -4.18 -5.73 23.98
CA SER A 81 -4.83 -4.94 22.94
C SER A 81 -5.39 -3.66 23.56
N GLY A 82 -4.94 -2.52 23.05
CA GLY A 82 -5.26 -1.20 23.57
C GLY A 82 -4.09 -0.49 24.23
N ASP A 83 -3.03 -1.23 24.61
CA ASP A 83 -1.77 -0.66 25.08
C ASP A 83 -1.18 0.30 24.06
N ARG A 84 -0.38 1.26 24.53
CA ARG A 84 0.25 2.27 23.69
C ARG A 84 1.69 1.91 23.40
N LEU A 85 2.24 2.53 22.37
CA LEU A 85 3.64 2.40 22.01
C LEU A 85 4.57 2.81 23.18
N ALA A 86 4.15 3.78 24.01
CA ALA A 86 4.85 4.11 25.25
C ALA A 86 5.04 2.89 26.17
N ASP A 87 3.99 2.09 26.36
CA ASP A 87 4.02 0.90 27.22
C ASP A 87 4.92 -0.19 26.61
N ALA A 88 4.94 -0.30 25.27
CA ALA A 88 5.82 -1.21 24.56
C ALA A 88 7.30 -0.84 24.70
N VAL A 89 7.61 0.46 24.69
CA VAL A 89 8.97 0.96 24.92
C VAL A 89 9.40 0.71 26.37
N ASP A 90 8.51 0.88 27.34
CA ASP A 90 8.79 0.57 28.74
C ASP A 90 9.02 -0.94 28.96
N ALA A 91 8.19 -1.79 28.33
CA ALA A 91 8.39 -3.24 28.32
C ALA A 91 9.74 -3.66 27.70
N ALA A 92 10.24 -2.88 26.73
CA ALA A 92 11.58 -3.02 26.15
C ALA A 92 12.72 -2.46 27.02
N GLY A 93 12.45 -2.17 28.30
CA GLY A 93 13.40 -1.62 29.26
C GLY A 93 13.56 -0.10 29.20
N GLY A 94 12.77 0.58 28.36
CA GLY A 94 12.86 2.01 28.11
C GLY A 94 13.85 2.38 27.00
N ALA A 95 13.80 3.65 26.61
CA ALA A 95 14.67 4.20 25.57
C ALA A 95 16.14 4.32 26.05
N VAL A 96 17.08 4.14 25.12
CA VAL A 96 18.52 4.38 25.40
C VAL A 96 18.86 5.87 25.25
N ASP A 97 20.04 6.25 25.75
CA ASP A 97 20.54 7.61 25.54
C ASP A 97 20.74 7.89 24.04
N GLY A 98 20.20 9.01 23.57
CA GLY A 98 20.17 9.34 22.14
C GLY A 98 19.01 8.72 21.34
N ALA A 99 18.00 8.11 21.96
CA ALA A 99 16.76 7.77 21.26
C ALA A 99 15.95 9.03 20.87
N GLN A 100 15.35 9.03 19.68
CA GLN A 100 14.45 10.11 19.22
C GLN A 100 12.99 9.74 19.47
N LEU A 101 12.53 9.86 20.70
CA LEU A 101 11.14 9.54 21.05
C LEU A 101 10.15 10.56 20.47
N GLU A 102 10.57 11.80 20.25
CA GLU A 102 9.75 12.85 19.63
C GLU A 102 9.43 12.55 18.16
N SER A 103 10.21 11.68 17.52
CA SER A 103 10.03 11.25 16.14
C SER A 103 9.04 10.08 16.00
N VAL A 104 8.54 9.52 17.11
CA VAL A 104 7.56 8.43 17.14
C VAL A 104 6.29 8.82 17.90
N ASN A 105 5.13 8.38 17.41
CA ASN A 105 3.86 8.61 18.09
C ASN A 105 3.70 7.64 19.27
N LEU A 106 4.18 8.02 20.46
CA LEU A 106 4.07 7.20 21.67
C LEU A 106 2.63 6.95 22.13
N ALA A 107 1.68 7.77 21.68
CA ALA A 107 0.26 7.57 21.97
C ALA A 107 -0.39 6.55 21.02
N LEU A 108 0.30 6.09 19.98
CA LEU A 108 -0.20 5.10 19.04
C LEU A 108 -0.56 3.81 19.78
N ARG A 109 -1.74 3.26 19.51
CA ARG A 109 -2.12 1.94 20.01
C ARG A 109 -1.31 0.87 19.31
N VAL A 110 -0.86 -0.11 20.08
CA VAL A 110 -0.18 -1.26 19.50
C VAL A 110 -1.17 -2.23 18.87
N VAL A 111 -0.76 -2.86 17.78
CA VAL A 111 -1.53 -3.90 17.10
C VAL A 111 -0.76 -5.20 17.10
N ASP A 112 -1.48 -6.32 17.11
CA ASP A 112 -0.85 -7.64 16.99
C ASP A 112 0.02 -7.73 15.74
N GLN A 113 1.18 -8.37 15.88
CA GLN A 113 2.21 -8.51 14.85
C GLN A 113 2.78 -7.18 14.35
N GLY A 114 2.50 -6.07 15.05
CA GLY A 114 3.04 -4.75 14.74
C GLY A 114 4.56 -4.70 14.94
N HIS A 115 5.24 -3.98 14.05
CA HIS A 115 6.65 -3.62 14.21
C HIS A 115 6.78 -2.13 14.47
N TYR A 116 7.40 -1.79 15.59
CA TYR A 116 7.67 -0.43 16.00
C TYR A 116 9.18 -0.22 16.15
N HIS A 117 9.69 0.76 15.43
CA HIS A 117 11.11 1.10 15.45
C HIS A 117 11.30 2.47 16.11
N VAL A 118 12.17 2.54 17.11
CA VAL A 118 12.57 3.78 17.79
C VAL A 118 13.89 4.26 17.17
N PRO A 119 13.92 5.38 16.44
CA PRO A 119 15.13 5.87 15.79
C PRO A 119 16.18 6.39 16.79
N SER A 120 17.46 6.34 16.41
CA SER A 120 18.55 7.01 17.16
C SER A 120 18.76 8.45 16.68
N LEU A 121 19.39 9.30 17.47
CA LEU A 121 19.68 10.70 17.14
C LEU A 121 20.53 10.80 15.85
N GLY A 122 20.00 11.49 14.84
CA GLY A 122 20.65 11.63 13.53
C GLY A 122 20.33 10.50 12.53
N GLU A 123 19.53 9.51 12.92
CA GLU A 123 18.93 8.55 11.99
C GLU A 123 17.77 9.23 11.26
N THR A 124 17.82 9.26 9.92
CA THR A 124 16.69 9.70 9.11
C THR A 124 15.61 8.63 9.22
N PRO A 125 14.39 8.95 9.70
CA PRO A 125 13.30 7.98 9.74
C PRO A 125 13.12 7.39 8.35
N LEU A 126 13.19 6.05 8.24
CA LEU A 126 12.87 5.39 6.98
C LEU A 126 11.45 5.82 6.60
N PRO A 127 11.21 6.29 5.37
CA PRO A 127 9.87 6.61 4.93
C PRO A 127 9.00 5.37 5.13
N GLN A 128 8.09 5.43 6.11
CA GLN A 128 7.05 4.44 6.25
C GLN A 128 6.25 4.53 4.96
N MET A 129 6.41 3.53 4.08
CA MET A 129 5.67 3.41 2.85
C MET A 129 4.21 3.11 3.19
N ASN A 130 3.50 4.11 3.72
CA ASN A 130 2.06 4.21 3.55
C ASN A 130 1.87 4.56 2.09
N THR A 131 1.95 3.54 1.22
CA THR A 131 1.44 3.61 -0.15
C THR A 131 -0.09 3.70 -0.07
N LEU A 132 -0.59 4.83 0.41
CA LEU A 132 -1.84 5.37 -0.09
C LEU A 132 -1.53 5.81 -1.52
N THR A 133 -1.44 4.81 -2.41
CA THR A 133 -1.49 5.00 -3.85
C THR A 133 -2.92 5.42 -4.19
N SER A 134 -3.31 6.62 -3.75
CA SER A 134 -4.34 7.37 -4.43
C SER A 134 -3.75 7.70 -5.78
N ALA A 135 -4.30 7.05 -6.79
CA ALA A 135 -4.11 7.43 -8.18
C ALA A 135 -4.58 8.87 -8.34
N GLU A 136 -3.66 9.82 -8.16
CA GLU A 136 -3.86 11.19 -8.60
C GLU A 136 -3.68 11.16 -10.12
N GLY A 137 -4.80 11.29 -10.82
CA GLY A 137 -4.85 11.30 -12.26
C GLY A 137 -3.90 12.35 -12.81
N ALA A 138 -3.07 11.92 -13.76
CA ALA A 138 -2.40 12.82 -14.68
C ALA A 138 -3.48 13.52 -15.52
N GLU A 139 -4.01 14.62 -15.00
CA GLU A 139 -4.65 15.65 -15.78
C GLU A 139 -3.58 16.21 -16.73
N THR A 140 -3.67 15.83 -18.00
CA THR A 140 -2.98 16.50 -19.10
C THR A 140 -3.56 17.91 -19.22
N GLY A 141 -3.07 18.82 -18.38
CA GLY A 141 -3.18 20.26 -18.57
C GLY A 141 -2.37 20.63 -19.80
N GLN A 142 -3.05 20.70 -20.94
CA GLN A 142 -2.55 21.23 -22.19
C GLN A 142 -2.12 22.69 -21.96
N ALA A 143 -0.82 22.92 -21.84
CA ALA A 143 -0.24 24.25 -21.73
C ALA A 143 -0.33 24.97 -23.08
N ASP A 144 -1.13 26.02 -23.15
CA ASP A 144 -1.09 27.05 -24.20
C ASP A 144 0.23 27.84 -24.08
N PRO A 145 1.14 27.79 -25.06
CA PRO A 145 2.42 28.50 -25.00
C PRO A 145 2.26 29.89 -25.63
N SER A 146 1.51 30.77 -25.00
CA SER A 146 1.47 32.19 -25.39
C SER A 146 1.21 33.04 -24.16
N GLY A 147 2.32 33.43 -23.53
CA GLY A 147 2.31 34.25 -22.33
C GLY A 147 1.76 35.65 -22.59
N LEU A 148 1.01 36.15 -21.60
CA LEU A 148 1.05 37.52 -21.10
C LEU A 148 0.59 37.47 -19.63
N VAL A 149 1.54 37.25 -18.72
CA VAL A 149 1.33 37.49 -17.29
C VAL A 149 1.15 38.99 -17.08
N SER A 150 -0.08 39.40 -16.77
CA SER A 150 -0.32 40.73 -16.20
C SER A 150 -0.20 40.61 -14.68
N PRO A 151 0.65 41.38 -13.99
CA PRO A 151 0.59 41.47 -12.55
C PRO A 151 -0.66 42.28 -12.17
N VAL A 152 -1.70 41.62 -11.66
CA VAL A 152 -2.77 42.33 -10.96
C VAL A 152 -2.20 42.77 -9.61
N GLN A 153 -1.96 44.07 -9.50
CA GLN A 153 -1.58 44.76 -8.27
C GLN A 153 -2.78 44.76 -7.32
N ASP A 154 -2.82 43.84 -6.36
CA ASP A 154 -3.70 44.01 -5.20
C ASP A 154 -3.04 44.95 -4.19
N SER A 155 -3.57 46.17 -4.13
CA SER A 155 -3.17 47.23 -3.20
C SER A 155 -3.71 46.94 -1.80
N PRO A 156 -2.93 47.09 -0.71
CA PRO A 156 -3.44 46.93 0.64
C PRO A 156 -4.30 48.14 1.04
N SER A 157 -5.63 47.97 0.99
CA SER A 157 -6.59 48.97 1.47
C SER A 157 -7.08 48.62 2.88
N GLY A 158 -6.66 49.43 3.86
CA GLY A 158 -7.42 49.74 5.08
C GLY A 158 -7.50 48.66 6.17
N TRP A 159 -6.59 48.70 7.14
CA TRP A 159 -6.89 48.20 8.47
C TRP A 159 -7.64 49.30 9.25
N PRO A 160 -8.88 49.07 9.74
CA PRO A 160 -9.56 50.05 10.56
C PRO A 160 -8.91 50.17 11.95
N ASP A 161 -8.75 51.44 12.32
CA ASP A 161 -8.34 52.00 13.60
C ASP A 161 -9.11 51.37 14.77
N ARG A 162 -8.40 50.98 15.83
CA ARG A 162 -8.98 50.45 17.06
C ARG A 162 -9.10 51.59 18.07
N SER A 163 -10.33 51.91 18.45
CA SER A 163 -10.64 52.68 19.66
C SER A 163 -10.95 51.74 20.81
#